data_AF-A0A9P8FDN4-F1
#
_entry.id   AF-A0A9P8FDN4-F1
#
_cell.length_a   1.000
_cell.length_b   1.000
_cell.length_c   1.000
_cell.angle_alpha   90.00
_cell.angle_beta   90.00
_cell.angle_gamma   90.00
#
_symmetry.space_group_name_H-M   'P 1'
#
loop_
_entity.id
_entity.type
_entity.pdbx_description
1 polymer ?
#
loop_
_entity_poly.entity_id
_entity_poly.type
_entity_poly.pdbx_seq_one_letter_code
_entity_poly.pdbx_strand_id
1 'polypeptide(L)'
;MASRTLLWVASLASVPLALAGSPTYSAIFQHPLPLAPIATPASSANVNGQQIDFYEVTIEPFQKQVYPDLGPANLVGFNGVVPGPTYYVQKGTQTIIRYHNNHTD
;
A
#
# COMPACT_ATOMS: atom_id res chain seq x y z
N MET A 1 -35.40 54.57 -5.27
CA MET A 1 -35.86 53.17 -5.36
C MET A 1 -35.18 52.50 -6.53
N ALA A 2 -34.27 51.55 -6.28
CA ALA A 2 -33.93 50.45 -7.20
C ALA A 2 -33.02 49.47 -6.45
N SER A 3 -33.60 48.33 -6.07
CA SER A 3 -32.98 47.21 -5.37
C SER A 3 -31.98 46.48 -6.29
N ARG A 4 -30.75 46.23 -5.82
CA ARG A 4 -29.81 45.30 -6.46
C ARG A 4 -29.71 44.04 -5.61
N THR A 5 -30.57 43.07 -5.90
CA THR A 5 -30.52 41.75 -5.30
C THR A 5 -29.55 40.89 -6.10
N LEU A 6 -28.41 40.54 -5.50
CA LEU A 6 -27.40 39.66 -6.10
C LEU A 6 -27.83 38.21 -5.84
N LEU A 7 -28.26 37.51 -6.89
CA LEU A 7 -28.60 36.08 -6.84
C LEU A 7 -27.31 35.25 -6.87
N TRP A 8 -26.98 34.63 -5.74
CA TRP A 8 -25.99 33.56 -5.67
C TRP A 8 -26.62 32.29 -6.23
N VAL A 9 -26.25 31.92 -7.46
CA VAL A 9 -26.60 30.60 -7.99
C VAL A 9 -25.62 29.61 -7.38
N ALA A 10 -26.08 28.87 -6.37
CA ALA A 10 -25.38 27.71 -5.87
C ALA A 10 -25.41 26.63 -6.96
N SER A 11 -24.28 26.42 -7.64
CA SER A 11 -24.10 25.29 -8.54
C SER A 11 -24.09 24.00 -7.71
N LEU A 12 -25.23 23.31 -7.69
CA LEU A 12 -25.29 21.92 -7.24
C LEU A 12 -24.45 21.10 -8.23
N ALA A 13 -23.19 20.84 -7.87
CA ALA A 13 -22.42 19.83 -8.58
C ALA A 13 -23.16 18.49 -8.41
N SER A 14 -23.75 18.01 -9.49
CA SER A 14 -24.32 16.67 -9.56
C SER A 14 -23.17 15.69 -9.41
N VAL A 15 -22.98 15.15 -8.20
CA VAL A 15 -22.12 13.99 -7.99
C VAL A 15 -22.81 12.82 -8.68
N PRO A 16 -22.28 12.27 -9.78
CA PRO A 16 -22.90 11.12 -10.42
C PRO A 16 -22.99 9.99 -9.38
N LEU A 17 -24.19 9.39 -9.24
CA LEU A 17 -24.34 8.16 -8.48
C LEU A 17 -23.34 7.15 -9.05
N ALA A 18 -22.36 6.73 -8.25
CA ALA A 18 -21.47 5.66 -8.62
C ALA A 18 -22.32 4.40 -8.84
N LEU A 19 -22.42 3.97 -10.10
CA LEU A 19 -22.90 2.63 -10.45
C LEU A 19 -22.04 1.62 -9.67
N ALA A 20 -22.67 0.63 -9.04
CA ALA A 20 -21.97 -0.41 -8.29
C ALA A 20 -20.93 -1.09 -9.20
N GLY A 21 -19.64 -0.84 -8.93
CA GLY A 21 -18.51 -1.32 -9.72
C GLY A 21 -17.27 -0.45 -9.53
N SER A 22 -16.09 -0.99 -9.82
CA SER A 22 -14.88 -0.17 -9.92
C SER A 22 -14.98 0.76 -11.13
N PRO A 23 -14.39 1.97 -11.08
CA PRO A 23 -14.26 2.82 -12.26
C PRO A 23 -13.57 2.09 -13.42
N THR A 24 -13.81 2.52 -14.66
CA THR A 24 -13.11 1.92 -15.81
C THR A 24 -11.61 2.19 -15.71
N TYR A 25 -10.81 1.13 -15.84
CA TYR A 25 -9.35 1.24 -15.91
C TYR A 25 -8.92 1.35 -17.37
N SER A 26 -8.52 2.54 -17.81
CA SER A 26 -8.12 2.82 -19.21
C SER A 26 -6.72 2.32 -19.55
N ALA A 27 -5.84 2.16 -18.55
CA ALA A 27 -4.42 1.83 -18.73
C ALA A 27 -4.12 0.31 -18.80
N ILE A 28 -5.02 -0.47 -19.43
CA ILE A 28 -4.91 -1.94 -19.48
C ILE A 28 -3.62 -2.37 -20.20
N PHE A 29 -2.82 -3.23 -19.57
CA PHE A 29 -1.53 -3.73 -20.07
C PHE A 29 -0.48 -2.65 -20.36
N GLN A 30 -0.65 -1.43 -19.83
CA GLN A 30 0.30 -0.32 -20.03
C GLN A 30 1.36 -0.23 -18.93
N HIS A 31 1.15 -0.93 -17.81
CA HIS A 31 2.08 -0.95 -16.69
C HIS A 31 2.84 -2.29 -16.62
N PRO A 32 4.15 -2.26 -16.32
CA PRO A 32 4.91 -3.48 -16.10
C PRO A 32 4.41 -4.19 -14.84
N LEU A 33 4.59 -5.52 -14.81
CA LEU A 33 4.34 -6.31 -13.61
C LEU A 33 5.30 -5.86 -12.49
N PRO A 34 4.80 -5.34 -11.35
CA PRO A 34 5.67 -4.98 -10.24
C PRO A 34 6.31 -6.22 -9.62
N LEU A 35 7.61 -6.13 -9.34
CA LEU A 35 8.34 -7.14 -8.59
C LEU A 35 8.44 -6.71 -7.12
N ALA A 36 8.26 -7.67 -6.22
CA ALA A 36 8.42 -7.43 -4.79
C ALA A 36 9.90 -7.24 -4.42
N PRO A 37 10.21 -6.42 -3.39
CA PRO A 37 11.56 -6.33 -2.88
C PRO A 37 12.00 -7.65 -2.22
N ILE A 38 13.30 -7.92 -2.18
CA ILE A 38 13.85 -9.09 -1.49
C ILE A 38 14.09 -8.75 -0.02
N ALA A 39 13.62 -9.60 0.89
CA ALA A 39 13.87 -9.45 2.32
C ALA A 39 15.33 -9.80 2.67
N THR A 40 15.98 -8.94 3.47
CA THR A 40 17.32 -9.18 4.00
C THR A 40 17.27 -9.29 5.52
N PRO A 41 17.99 -10.23 6.14
CA PRO A 41 18.02 -10.33 7.60
C PRO A 41 18.66 -9.08 8.21
N ALA A 42 18.05 -8.59 9.30
CA ALA A 42 18.60 -7.52 10.12
C ALA A 42 19.83 -7.99 10.91
N SER A 43 19.84 -9.26 11.31
CA SER A 43 21.01 -9.92 11.88
C SER A 43 20.96 -11.44 11.68
N SER A 44 22.08 -12.11 11.89
CA SER A 44 22.20 -13.57 11.81
C SER A 44 23.03 -14.08 12.99
N ALA A 45 22.68 -15.24 13.52
CA ALA A 45 23.42 -15.89 14.60
C ALA A 45 23.58 -17.39 14.34
N ASN A 46 24.60 -17.99 14.96
CA ASN A 46 24.79 -19.43 15.01
C ASN A 46 24.64 -19.90 16.45
N VAL A 47 23.62 -20.71 16.72
CA VAL A 47 23.33 -21.24 18.06
C VAL A 47 23.42 -22.76 18.01
N ASN A 48 24.40 -23.34 18.70
CA ASN A 48 24.65 -24.80 18.72
C ASN A 48 24.77 -25.42 17.31
N GLY A 49 25.44 -24.72 16.39
CA GLY A 49 25.62 -25.17 14.99
C GLY A 49 24.40 -24.96 14.09
N GLN A 50 23.33 -24.33 14.58
CA GLN A 50 22.17 -23.94 13.80
C GLN A 50 22.27 -22.48 13.36
N GLN A 51 22.18 -22.21 12.06
CA GLN A 51 22.08 -20.86 11.52
C GLN A 51 20.67 -20.32 11.75
N ILE A 52 20.57 -19.12 12.31
CA ILE A 52 19.32 -18.41 12.59
C ILE A 52 19.41 -17.01 11.99
N ASP A 53 18.50 -16.67 11.08
CA ASP A 53 18.38 -15.34 10.49
C ASP A 53 17.21 -14.57 11.13
N PHE A 54 17.48 -13.34 11.56
CA PHE A 54 16.53 -12.45 12.21
C PHE A 54 16.10 -11.35 11.23
N TYR A 55 14.82 -11.25 10.98
CA TYR A 55 14.22 -10.23 10.11
C TYR A 55 13.33 -9.31 10.95
N GLU A 56 13.25 -8.05 10.55
CA GLU A 56 12.30 -7.09 11.11
C GLU A 56 11.43 -6.53 9.98
N VAL A 57 10.13 -6.46 10.24
CA VAL A 57 9.13 -5.97 9.29
C VAL A 57 8.18 -5.05 10.03
N THR A 58 7.90 -3.88 9.46
CA THR A 58 6.90 -2.96 9.99
C THR A 58 5.61 -3.08 9.19
N ILE A 59 4.49 -3.29 9.86
CA ILE A 59 3.15 -3.21 9.26
C ILE A 59 2.70 -1.76 9.41
N GLU A 60 2.58 -1.04 8.30
CA GLU A 60 2.31 0.40 8.34
C GLU A 60 1.39 0.88 7.20
N PRO A 61 0.62 1.96 7.42
CA PRO A 61 -0.21 2.56 6.39
C PRO A 61 0.63 3.31 5.35
N PHE A 62 0.21 3.23 4.09
CA PHE A 62 0.78 3.99 2.98
C PHE A 62 -0.28 4.26 1.90
N GLN A 63 0.03 5.18 0.98
CA GLN A 63 -0.83 5.48 -0.16
C GLN A 63 -0.19 5.00 -1.46
N LYS A 64 -1.01 4.43 -2.36
CA LYS A 64 -0.57 4.00 -3.69
C LYS A 64 -1.50 4.52 -4.78
N GLN A 65 -0.92 5.12 -5.81
CA GLN A 65 -1.64 5.50 -7.01
C GLN A 65 -1.99 4.24 -7.80
N VAL A 66 -3.29 3.86 -7.82
CA VAL A 66 -3.77 2.68 -8.54
C VAL A 66 -4.32 3.06 -9.91
N TYR A 67 -5.31 3.96 -9.95
CA TYR A 67 -5.84 4.53 -11.19
C TYR A 67 -5.07 5.81 -11.51
N PRO A 68 -4.48 5.99 -12.70
CA PRO A 68 -3.68 7.18 -13.02
C PRO A 68 -4.41 8.51 -12.78
N ASP A 69 -5.72 8.54 -13.05
CA ASP A 69 -6.53 9.76 -13.08
C ASP A 69 -7.47 9.95 -11.87
N LEU A 70 -7.38 9.08 -10.84
CA LEU A 70 -8.19 9.17 -9.61
C LEU A 70 -7.34 9.48 -8.38
N GLY A 71 -7.93 9.57 -7.20
CA GLY A 71 -7.18 9.67 -5.95
C GLY A 71 -6.40 8.39 -5.61
N PRO A 72 -5.32 8.49 -4.79
CA PRO A 72 -4.57 7.33 -4.36
C PRO A 72 -5.41 6.44 -3.41
N ALA A 73 -5.17 5.14 -3.46
CA ALA A 73 -5.76 4.20 -2.51
C ALA A 73 -4.98 4.23 -1.19
N ASN A 74 -5.69 4.11 -0.07
CA ASN A 74 -5.09 3.87 1.24
C ASN A 74 -4.87 2.37 1.43
N LEU A 75 -3.67 1.96 1.82
CA LEU A 75 -3.30 0.57 2.07
C LEU A 75 -2.54 0.45 3.39
N VAL A 76 -2.43 -0.78 3.89
CA VAL A 76 -1.53 -1.16 4.98
C VAL A 76 -0.68 -2.33 4.46
N GLY A 77 0.64 -2.23 4.59
CA GLY A 77 1.58 -3.18 3.99
C GLY A 77 2.77 -3.48 4.86
N PHE A 78 3.44 -4.60 4.56
CA PHE A 78 4.72 -4.97 5.15
C PHE A 78 5.82 -4.08 4.57
N ASN A 79 6.52 -3.33 5.42
CA ASN A 79 7.46 -2.26 5.09
C ASN A 79 6.87 -1.20 4.16
N GLY A 80 5.58 -0.89 4.31
CA GLY A 80 4.92 0.18 3.56
C GLY A 80 4.81 -0.06 2.05
N VAL A 81 4.86 -1.32 1.61
CA VAL A 81 4.82 -1.67 0.17
C VAL A 81 3.85 -2.82 -0.12
N VAL A 82 3.41 -2.90 -1.39
CA VAL A 82 2.60 -4.01 -1.91
C VAL A 82 3.06 -4.43 -3.31
N PRO A 83 3.38 -5.72 -3.53
CA PRO A 83 3.45 -6.80 -2.53
C PRO A 83 4.55 -6.59 -1.49
N GLY A 84 4.41 -7.21 -0.31
CA GLY A 84 5.43 -7.18 0.73
C GLY A 84 6.72 -7.91 0.32
N PRO A 85 7.80 -7.80 1.12
CA PRO A 85 9.09 -8.40 0.80
C PRO A 85 9.04 -9.92 0.60
N THR A 86 9.77 -10.42 -0.41
CA THR A 86 9.92 -11.86 -0.69
C THR A 86 11.11 -12.43 0.07
N TYR A 87 10.90 -13.55 0.78
CA TYR A 87 11.94 -14.23 1.54
C TYR A 87 12.55 -15.38 0.74
N TYR A 88 13.87 -15.41 0.66
CA TYR A 88 14.63 -16.54 0.13
C TYR A 88 15.40 -17.19 1.28
N VAL A 89 14.85 -18.27 1.83
CA VAL A 89 15.41 -18.96 2.99
C VAL A 89 16.03 -20.28 2.55
N GLN A 90 17.32 -20.48 2.85
CA GLN A 90 18.00 -21.74 2.57
C GLN A 90 17.44 -22.86 3.45
N LYS A 91 17.26 -24.05 2.88
CA LYS A 91 16.81 -25.21 3.64
C LYS A 91 17.80 -25.51 4.77
N GLY A 92 17.30 -25.64 6.00
CA GLY A 92 18.11 -25.86 7.20
C GLY A 92 18.31 -24.60 8.04
N THR A 93 18.21 -23.41 7.44
CA THR A 93 18.25 -22.14 8.18
C THR A 93 16.93 -21.93 8.94
N GLN A 94 17.04 -21.63 10.24
CA GLN A 94 15.90 -21.14 11.02
C GLN A 94 15.74 -19.64 10.83
N THR A 95 14.50 -19.15 10.91
CA THR A 95 14.21 -17.73 10.76
C THR A 95 13.32 -17.24 11.88
N ILE A 96 13.64 -16.07 12.40
CA ILE A 96 12.76 -15.33 13.32
C ILE A 96 12.40 -14.04 12.60
N ILE A 97 11.11 -13.82 12.36
CA ILE A 97 10.60 -12.59 11.73
C ILE A 97 9.81 -11.83 12.78
N ARG A 98 10.31 -10.67 13.17
CA ARG A 98 9.61 -9.76 14.07
C ARG A 98 8.72 -8.83 13.26
N TYR A 99 7.41 -8.98 13.44
CA TYR A 99 6.43 -8.06 12.88
C TYR A 99 6.08 -6.97 13.91
N HIS A 100 6.41 -5.73 13.57
CA HIS A 100 6.03 -4.55 14.32
C HIS A 100 4.72 -4.02 13.76
N ASN A 101 3.65 -4.07 14.54
CA ASN A 101 2.43 -3.37 14.15
C ASN A 101 2.57 -1.88 14.47
N ASN A 102 2.66 -1.05 13.44
CA ASN A 102 2.74 0.41 13.52
C ASN A 102 1.46 1.07 12.97
N HIS A 103 0.34 0.34 12.97
CA HIS A 103 -0.97 0.91 12.68
C HIS A 103 -1.63 1.38 13.99
N THR A 104 -2.16 2.59 13.99
CA THR A 104 -2.99 3.11 15.09
C THR A 104 -4.45 3.07 14.66
N ASP A 105 -5.30 2.46 15.49
CA ASP A 105 -6.77 2.39 15.31
C ASP A 105 -7.43 3.78 15.39
#